data_AF-A0A9J5Z869-F1
#
_entry.id   AF-A0A9J5Z869-F1
#
_cell.length_a   1.000
_cell.length_b   1.000
_cell.length_c   1.000
_cell.angle_alpha   90.00
_cell.angle_beta   90.00
_cell.angle_gamma   90.00
#
_symmetry.space_group_name_H-M   'P 1'
#
loop_
_entity.id
_entity.type
_entity.pdbx_description
1 polymer ?
#
loop_
_entity_poly.entity_id
_entity_poly.type
_entity_poly.pdbx_seq_one_letter_code
_entity_poly.pdbx_strand_id
1 'polypeptide(L)'
;MQQVQQYYTPCHASDNSNFNDCSNSGTEVSLKTQNDKFFTMDSFPATDCAIYDADPSVSVSSNRSPFSPQCSQSNMFEQRRSYENTSGSPVSLCSGVDDSNGKKHELRELNNNLLRPESDSNDSCSCSLNGVVSKHFSLTRQNQVLDVASRLDLKELLVACAEAVDEADTSTAEVLMNVLEKRVSVSGEPMQRLSAYMLEGLRARLLSSGSNIYKKLKCNEPTSSELLSYMQVLYHITPYFKFAYMSANVVISEAMKNENRIHIIDFQIAQGSQWMFLIHYLARRPGGPPFLRITGVDDSQSAHARGGGLQLVGERLASIAKSSGVPFEFHNAALSGCMVKLENLRVRHGESLAVNFPYMLHHMPDESVSTMNHRDRLLRLVKSLSPKIVALVEQEMNTNTAPFLPRFRETLDYHKAMFESVDVTRPRNDMQRIRSEEHCIARDVVNLIACEGADRVERHEVFGKWRSRLLMAGFTPCPLSPSVAETIKVMLKEYSSNFRLAKSQGALYIGWNNRALATSSAWQLPHSLPLGS
;
A
#
# COMPACT_ATOMS: atom_id res chain seq x y z
N MET A 1 8.84 -7.19 46.66
CA MET A 1 9.75 -7.70 45.61
C MET A 1 9.50 -6.85 44.36
N GLN A 2 10.57 -6.29 43.81
CA GLN A 2 10.62 -4.98 43.12
C GLN A 2 9.90 -4.92 41.77
N GLN A 3 9.12 -3.84 41.59
CA GLN A 3 8.73 -3.26 40.31
C GLN A 3 9.89 -2.43 39.75
N VAL A 4 10.18 -2.57 38.46
CA VAL A 4 11.09 -1.66 37.73
C VAL A 4 10.28 -0.91 36.69
N GLN A 5 9.93 0.33 37.04
CA GLN A 5 9.49 1.38 36.13
C GLN A 5 10.74 2.09 35.59
N GLN A 6 10.94 2.13 34.28
CA GLN A 6 11.93 3.01 33.66
C GLN A 6 11.23 4.23 33.07
N TYR A 7 11.41 5.36 33.75
CA TYR A 7 11.09 6.70 33.27
C TYR A 7 12.13 7.15 32.23
N TYR A 8 11.68 7.68 31.10
CA TYR A 8 12.53 8.41 30.16
C TYR A 8 12.56 9.90 30.52
N THR A 9 13.75 10.45 30.74
CA THR A 9 14.01 11.89 30.89
C THR A 9 14.58 12.45 29.58
N PRO A 10 14.19 13.66 29.12
CA PRO A 10 14.75 14.26 27.92
C PRO A 10 16.03 15.05 28.22
N CYS A 11 17.12 14.77 27.50
CA CYS A 11 18.32 15.59 27.51
C CYS A 11 18.17 16.79 26.56
N HIS A 12 18.29 17.99 27.12
CA HIS A 12 18.65 19.21 26.41
C HIS A 12 20.14 19.19 26.06
N ALA A 13 20.51 19.60 24.84
CA ALA A 13 21.85 20.04 24.52
C ALA A 13 21.77 21.24 23.57
N SER A 14 22.43 22.30 24.00
CA SER A 14 22.44 23.65 23.46
C SER A 14 23.45 23.82 22.32
N ASP A 15 23.19 24.84 21.51
CA ASP A 15 24.06 25.37 20.46
C ASP A 15 25.45 25.76 20.96
N ASN A 16 26.46 25.63 20.06
CA ASN A 16 27.52 26.62 19.93
C ASN A 16 28.20 26.55 18.56
N SER A 17 28.19 27.70 17.89
CA SER A 17 28.90 28.08 16.68
C SER A 17 30.41 28.25 16.90
N ASN A 18 31.23 28.04 15.87
CA ASN A 18 32.22 29.05 15.41
C ASN A 18 32.96 28.65 14.11
N PHE A 19 33.21 29.69 13.32
CA PHE A 19 33.89 29.78 12.02
C PHE A 19 35.41 29.50 12.09
N ASN A 20 36.01 29.09 10.96
CA ASN A 20 37.05 29.88 10.26
C ASN A 20 37.46 29.32 8.89
N ASP A 21 37.71 30.26 7.99
CA ASP A 21 38.21 30.17 6.62
C ASP A 21 39.64 29.63 6.49
N CYS A 22 39.98 29.07 5.31
CA CYS A 22 41.19 29.48 4.58
C CYS A 22 41.14 29.00 3.11
N SER A 23 41.41 29.95 2.22
CA SER A 23 41.62 29.87 0.78
C SER A 23 42.99 29.24 0.41
N ASN A 24 43.15 28.68 -0.79
CA ASN A 24 43.81 29.35 -1.95
C ASN A 24 44.34 28.36 -3.03
N SER A 25 44.32 28.82 -4.30
CA SER A 25 45.09 28.40 -5.50
C SER A 25 44.89 26.97 -6.07
N GLY A 26 44.85 26.68 -7.36
CA GLY A 26 45.14 27.43 -8.59
C GLY A 26 45.79 26.48 -9.63
N THR A 27 45.36 26.60 -10.89
CA THR A 27 46.15 26.38 -12.14
C THR A 27 46.06 25.04 -12.91
N GLU A 28 45.40 25.15 -14.07
CA GLU A 28 45.67 24.66 -15.45
C GLU A 28 45.91 23.18 -15.85
N VAL A 29 44.95 22.70 -16.67
CA VAL A 29 45.06 22.20 -18.07
C VAL A 29 46.29 21.36 -18.49
N SER A 30 46.01 20.14 -18.96
CA SER A 30 46.74 19.52 -20.07
C SER A 30 45.82 18.61 -20.90
N LEU A 31 45.54 19.04 -22.13
CA LEU A 31 44.97 18.26 -23.21
C LEU A 31 46.03 17.30 -23.77
N LYS A 32 45.67 16.03 -23.95
CA LYS A 32 46.30 15.13 -24.94
C LYS A 32 45.23 14.31 -25.67
N THR A 33 44.94 14.76 -26.88
CA THR A 33 44.40 13.98 -28.00
C THR A 33 45.48 13.05 -28.55
N GLN A 34 45.14 11.79 -28.85
CA GLN A 34 45.51 11.15 -30.12
C GLN A 34 44.88 9.76 -30.33
N ASN A 35 44.27 9.63 -31.52
CA ASN A 35 44.23 8.50 -32.45
C ASN A 35 43.29 7.31 -32.21
N ASP A 36 42.10 7.41 -32.82
CA ASP A 36 41.61 6.62 -33.95
C ASP A 36 42.14 5.19 -34.16
N LYS A 37 41.21 4.22 -34.13
CA LYS A 37 41.16 3.10 -35.08
C LYS A 37 39.71 2.80 -35.50
N PHE A 38 39.46 2.99 -36.78
CA PHE A 38 38.29 2.53 -37.54
C PHE A 38 38.30 1.01 -37.68
N PHE A 39 37.12 0.38 -37.66
CA PHE A 39 36.80 -0.82 -38.44
C PHE A 39 35.33 -0.75 -38.89
N THR A 40 35.10 -1.01 -40.17
CA THR A 40 33.81 -0.91 -40.88
C THR A 40 33.31 -2.29 -41.31
N MET A 41 31.97 -2.39 -41.34
CA MET A 41 31.07 -3.12 -42.26
C MET A 41 30.88 -4.66 -42.22
N ASP A 42 29.59 -5.01 -42.06
CA ASP A 42 28.75 -5.88 -42.91
C ASP A 42 28.28 -7.25 -42.38
N SER A 43 26.95 -7.38 -42.18
CA SER A 43 26.02 -8.19 -43.01
C SER A 43 24.78 -8.65 -42.22
N PHE A 44 23.59 -8.29 -42.71
CA PHE A 44 22.28 -8.89 -42.37
C PHE A 44 22.13 -10.28 -43.03
N PRO A 45 21.09 -11.08 -42.68
CA PRO A 45 19.81 -10.95 -43.39
C PRO A 45 18.58 -10.93 -42.49
N ALA A 46 17.52 -10.35 -43.07
CA ALA A 46 16.16 -10.25 -42.57
C ALA A 46 15.44 -11.60 -42.51
N THR A 47 14.40 -11.68 -41.68
CA THR A 47 13.27 -12.59 -41.91
C THR A 47 11.99 -11.91 -41.44
N ASP A 48 11.08 -11.70 -42.39
CA ASP A 48 9.70 -11.31 -42.21
C ASP A 48 8.95 -12.31 -41.32
N CYS A 49 7.98 -11.86 -40.50
CA CYS A 49 6.55 -11.98 -40.84
C CYS A 49 5.62 -11.68 -39.65
N ALA A 50 4.41 -11.23 -40.04
CA ALA A 50 3.13 -11.34 -39.36
C ALA A 50 2.80 -10.39 -38.19
N ILE A 51 2.14 -9.29 -38.60
CA ILE A 51 1.12 -8.55 -37.84
C ILE A 51 0.03 -9.53 -37.40
N TYR A 52 -0.25 -9.58 -36.10
CA TYR A 52 -1.51 -10.06 -35.56
C TYR A 52 -2.05 -9.02 -34.59
N ASP A 53 -3.05 -8.26 -35.05
CA ASP A 53 -4.01 -7.58 -34.19
C ASP A 53 -4.82 -8.63 -33.43
N ALA A 54 -4.78 -8.56 -32.11
CA ALA A 54 -5.71 -9.27 -31.25
C ALA A 54 -6.05 -8.39 -30.05
N ASP A 55 -7.17 -7.69 -30.16
CA ASP A 55 -7.92 -7.17 -29.02
C ASP A 55 -8.41 -8.35 -28.17
N PRO A 56 -8.32 -8.26 -26.84
CA PRO A 56 -9.35 -8.88 -26.02
C PRO A 56 -9.96 -7.82 -25.10
N SER A 57 -11.20 -7.47 -25.42
CA SER A 57 -12.16 -6.87 -24.51
C SER A 57 -12.42 -7.84 -23.35
N VAL A 58 -11.61 -7.75 -22.31
CA VAL A 58 -11.87 -8.41 -21.03
C VAL A 58 -12.32 -7.34 -20.04
N SER A 59 -13.60 -7.38 -19.72
CA SER A 59 -14.19 -6.67 -18.59
C SER A 59 -13.62 -7.25 -17.28
N VAL A 60 -12.51 -6.68 -16.81
CA VAL A 60 -11.89 -7.07 -15.55
C VAL A 60 -12.43 -6.19 -14.42
N SER A 61 -13.35 -6.78 -13.65
CA SER A 61 -13.78 -6.30 -12.34
C SER A 61 -12.56 -6.12 -11.42
N SER A 62 -12.39 -4.91 -10.90
CA SER A 62 -11.22 -4.52 -10.10
C SER A 62 -11.43 -4.79 -8.59
N ASN A 63 -10.32 -4.96 -7.86
CA ASN A 63 -10.28 -5.11 -6.41
C ASN A 63 -9.34 -4.00 -5.87
N ARG A 64 -9.81 -2.78 -5.52
CA ARG A 64 -8.91 -1.61 -5.26
C ARG A 64 -8.96 -0.85 -3.93
N SER A 65 -8.01 -1.05 -3.00
CA SER A 65 -7.54 0.07 -2.17
C SER A 65 -6.40 0.79 -2.89
N PRO A 66 -6.28 2.13 -2.83
CA PRO A 66 -5.14 2.88 -3.32
C PRO A 66 -3.86 2.70 -2.49
N PHE A 67 -3.95 2.18 -1.26
CA PHE A 67 -2.78 1.72 -0.53
C PHE A 67 -2.33 0.34 -0.97
N SER A 68 -3.15 -0.43 -1.71
CA SER A 68 -2.91 -1.88 -1.87
C SER A 68 -3.44 -2.43 -3.20
N PRO A 69 -2.58 -2.56 -4.22
CA PRO A 69 -2.94 -3.34 -5.40
C PRO A 69 -2.76 -4.84 -5.09
N GLN A 70 -3.80 -5.65 -5.34
CA GLN A 70 -3.79 -7.08 -5.04
C GLN A 70 -2.96 -7.87 -6.06
N CYS A 71 -2.27 -8.92 -5.61
CA CYS A 71 -1.73 -9.95 -6.48
C CYS A 71 -2.57 -11.22 -6.32
N SER A 72 -3.49 -11.50 -7.26
CA SER A 72 -4.20 -12.78 -7.32
C SER A 72 -3.73 -13.56 -8.54
N GLN A 73 -2.96 -14.63 -8.32
CA GLN A 73 -2.72 -15.66 -9.33
C GLN A 73 -3.87 -16.66 -9.28
N SER A 74 -4.65 -16.76 -10.36
CA SER A 74 -5.36 -18.01 -10.66
C SER A 74 -4.34 -19.02 -11.16
N ASN A 75 -4.10 -20.05 -10.34
CA ASN A 75 -3.29 -21.21 -10.74
C ASN A 75 -4.00 -21.96 -11.87
N MET A 76 -3.54 -21.79 -13.12
CA MET A 76 -3.79 -22.76 -14.19
C MET A 76 -2.52 -23.59 -14.37
N PHE A 77 -2.44 -24.70 -13.63
CA PHE A 77 -1.55 -25.80 -14.00
C PHE A 77 -2.27 -26.62 -15.08
N GLU A 78 -2.02 -26.30 -16.35
CA GLU A 78 -2.29 -27.24 -17.44
C GLU A 78 -1.16 -28.28 -17.47
N GLN A 79 -1.49 -29.47 -16.99
CA GLN A 79 -0.63 -30.64 -17.06
C GLN A 79 -0.71 -31.21 -18.49
N ARG A 80 0.26 -30.87 -19.34
CA ARG A 80 0.48 -31.59 -20.61
C ARG A 80 0.87 -33.04 -20.30
N ARG A 81 0.03 -34.00 -20.68
CA ARG A 81 0.47 -35.33 -21.14
C ARG A 81 -0.37 -35.82 -22.32
N SER A 82 0.40 -36.24 -23.32
CA SER A 82 0.18 -36.91 -24.61
C SER A 82 -0.94 -37.95 -24.74
N TYR A 83 -1.61 -37.87 -25.90
CA TYR A 83 -2.17 -38.88 -26.82
C TYR A 83 -2.37 -40.35 -26.38
N GLU A 84 -3.59 -40.87 -26.57
CA GLU A 84 -3.92 -41.88 -27.60
C GLU A 84 -5.45 -42.08 -27.78
N ASN A 85 -5.83 -42.50 -28.99
CA ASN A 85 -7.18 -42.61 -29.57
C ASN A 85 -8.10 -43.64 -28.87
N THR A 86 -9.42 -43.41 -28.82
CA THR A 86 -10.44 -44.11 -29.66
C THR A 86 -11.88 -43.65 -29.38
N SER A 87 -12.62 -43.52 -30.48
CA SER A 87 -14.07 -43.64 -30.76
C SER A 87 -15.07 -43.90 -29.62
N GLY A 88 -16.19 -43.14 -29.64
CA GLY A 88 -17.49 -43.62 -29.17
C GLY A 88 -18.41 -42.56 -28.54
N SER A 89 -19.32 -41.98 -29.33
CA SER A 89 -20.61 -41.46 -28.84
C SER A 89 -21.58 -42.64 -28.70
N PRO A 90 -22.57 -42.63 -27.77
CA PRO A 90 -23.83 -41.91 -28.03
C PRO A 90 -24.58 -41.30 -26.80
N VAL A 91 -25.28 -40.19 -27.10
CA VAL A 91 -26.66 -39.78 -26.74
C VAL A 91 -27.24 -40.04 -25.32
N SER A 92 -27.62 -38.94 -24.63
CA SER A 92 -28.87 -38.84 -23.81
C SER A 92 -29.15 -37.36 -23.43
N LEU A 93 -30.10 -36.69 -24.10
CA LEU A 93 -31.40 -36.19 -23.58
C LEU A 93 -31.38 -35.50 -22.19
N CYS A 94 -31.58 -34.17 -22.10
CA CYS A 94 -32.92 -33.54 -21.93
C CYS A 94 -32.86 -32.01 -21.66
N SER A 95 -33.68 -31.30 -22.44
CA SER A 95 -34.46 -30.06 -22.20
C SER A 95 -34.06 -29.05 -21.11
N GLY A 96 -33.90 -27.79 -21.55
CA GLY A 96 -33.95 -26.62 -20.69
C GLY A 96 -35.37 -26.16 -20.36
N VAL A 97 -35.49 -25.42 -19.25
CA VAL A 97 -36.53 -24.42 -19.01
C VAL A 97 -35.84 -23.21 -18.37
N ASP A 98 -35.99 -22.08 -19.04
CA ASP A 98 -35.54 -20.75 -18.67
C ASP A 98 -36.53 -20.15 -17.65
N ASP A 99 -36.08 -19.87 -16.43
CA ASP A 99 -36.88 -19.22 -15.39
C ASP A 99 -36.37 -17.78 -15.14
N SER A 100 -36.63 -16.92 -16.12
CA SER A 100 -36.18 -15.52 -16.16
C SER A 100 -37.24 -14.53 -15.64
N ASN A 101 -38.41 -15.00 -15.19
CA ASN A 101 -39.52 -14.08 -14.86
C ASN A 101 -39.79 -13.87 -13.36
N GLY A 102 -39.17 -14.64 -12.45
CA GLY A 102 -39.29 -14.40 -11.00
C GLY A 102 -38.51 -13.18 -10.50
N LYS A 103 -37.39 -12.83 -11.14
CA LYS A 103 -36.45 -11.82 -10.64
C LYS A 103 -36.81 -10.36 -10.96
N LYS A 104 -37.74 -10.12 -11.88
CA LYS A 104 -38.18 -8.76 -12.24
C LYS A 104 -39.25 -8.20 -11.30
N HIS A 105 -39.97 -9.04 -10.56
CA HIS A 105 -41.03 -8.58 -9.65
C HIS A 105 -40.46 -8.09 -8.31
N GLU A 106 -39.42 -8.74 -7.79
CA GLU A 106 -38.72 -8.33 -6.56
C GLU A 106 -37.95 -7.00 -6.73
N LEU A 107 -37.44 -6.72 -7.94
CA LEU A 107 -36.78 -5.44 -8.27
C LEU A 107 -37.75 -4.25 -8.32
N ARG A 108 -39.04 -4.48 -8.55
CA ARG A 108 -40.04 -3.40 -8.66
C ARG A 108 -40.61 -2.98 -7.31
N GLU A 109 -40.65 -3.88 -6.33
CA GLU A 109 -41.09 -3.54 -4.97
C GLU A 109 -40.02 -2.78 -4.18
N LEU A 110 -38.73 -3.09 -4.37
CA LEU A 110 -37.66 -2.38 -3.65
C LEU A 110 -37.49 -0.92 -4.12
N ASN A 111 -37.78 -0.64 -5.40
CA ASN A 111 -37.62 0.69 -6.00
C ASN A 111 -38.75 1.67 -5.65
N ASN A 112 -39.94 1.16 -5.28
CA ASN A 112 -41.08 2.00 -4.93
C ASN A 112 -41.07 2.48 -3.47
N ASN A 113 -40.24 1.87 -2.61
CA ASN A 113 -40.15 2.21 -1.18
C ASN A 113 -39.18 3.36 -0.85
N LEU A 114 -38.45 3.88 -1.85
CA LEU A 114 -37.45 4.95 -1.65
C LEU A 114 -37.91 6.34 -2.12
N LEU A 115 -39.14 6.48 -2.63
CA LEU A 115 -39.65 7.75 -3.15
C LEU A 115 -41.14 7.98 -2.82
N ARG A 116 -41.50 8.20 -1.54
CA ARG A 116 -42.67 9.04 -1.19
C ARG A 116 -42.64 9.55 0.28
N PRO A 117 -43.15 10.77 0.59
CA PRO A 117 -43.03 11.39 1.91
C PRO A 117 -44.01 10.83 2.96
N GLU A 118 -43.66 11.07 4.21
CA GLU A 118 -44.32 10.69 5.48
C GLU A 118 -45.86 10.68 5.47
N SER A 119 -46.43 9.61 6.02
CA SER A 119 -47.70 9.64 6.75
C SER A 119 -47.85 8.41 7.65
N ASP A 120 -48.30 8.65 8.88
CA ASP A 120 -48.49 7.70 9.99
C ASP A 120 -49.33 6.47 9.63
N SER A 121 -48.84 5.28 9.99
CA SER A 121 -49.65 4.16 10.54
C SER A 121 -48.77 2.97 10.93
N ASN A 122 -49.04 2.43 12.12
CA ASN A 122 -48.50 1.18 12.65
C ASN A 122 -48.63 0.03 11.64
N ASP A 123 -47.53 -0.68 11.36
CA ASP A 123 -47.54 -2.15 11.36
C ASP A 123 -46.12 -2.72 11.42
N SER A 124 -45.88 -3.56 12.43
CA SER A 124 -44.64 -4.29 12.62
C SER A 124 -44.57 -5.47 11.65
N CYS A 125 -43.54 -5.54 10.80
CA CYS A 125 -43.25 -6.77 10.05
C CYS A 125 -41.81 -7.21 10.30
N SER A 126 -41.67 -8.21 11.18
CA SER A 126 -40.44 -8.94 11.45
C SER A 126 -40.30 -10.10 10.46
N CYS A 127 -39.40 -10.00 9.49
CA CYS A 127 -39.05 -11.12 8.62
C CYS A 127 -38.07 -12.05 9.36
N SER A 128 -38.57 -13.15 9.91
CA SER A 128 -37.77 -14.20 10.54
C SER A 128 -37.27 -15.19 9.49
N LEU A 129 -35.95 -15.30 9.34
CA LEU A 129 -35.28 -16.34 8.56
C LEU A 129 -35.22 -17.64 9.39
N ASN A 130 -36.14 -18.56 9.14
CA ASN A 130 -36.04 -19.94 9.66
C ASN A 130 -35.29 -20.81 8.65
N GLY A 131 -34.24 -21.49 9.09
CA GLY A 131 -33.78 -22.68 8.37
C GLY A 131 -32.32 -23.12 8.46
N VAL A 132 -31.60 -22.94 9.58
CA VAL A 132 -30.49 -23.84 9.98
C VAL A 132 -30.45 -23.84 11.51
N VAL A 133 -30.31 -25.02 12.13
CA VAL A 133 -30.41 -25.31 13.57
C VAL A 133 -29.71 -24.26 14.45
N SER A 134 -30.48 -23.30 14.94
CA SER A 134 -30.05 -22.32 15.93
C SER A 134 -30.09 -22.99 17.30
N LYS A 135 -28.93 -23.13 17.95
CA LYS A 135 -28.89 -23.38 19.40
C LYS A 135 -29.77 -22.31 20.05
N HIS A 136 -30.78 -22.71 20.81
CA HIS A 136 -31.65 -21.78 21.53
C HIS A 136 -30.82 -20.77 22.33
N PHE A 137 -30.58 -19.60 21.75
CA PHE A 137 -30.00 -18.46 22.45
C PHE A 137 -31.11 -17.94 23.36
N SER A 138 -31.04 -18.30 24.63
CA SER A 138 -32.07 -17.92 25.60
C SER A 138 -32.24 -16.40 25.60
N LEU A 139 -33.49 -15.93 25.54
CA LEU A 139 -33.86 -14.51 25.72
C LEU A 139 -33.18 -13.91 26.96
N THR A 140 -32.98 -14.70 28.02
CA THR A 140 -32.26 -14.28 29.22
C THR A 140 -30.79 -13.97 28.94
N ARG A 141 -30.10 -14.81 28.15
CA ARG A 141 -28.70 -14.60 27.76
C ARG A 141 -28.58 -13.41 26.80
N GLN A 142 -29.54 -13.24 25.89
CA GLN A 142 -29.59 -12.08 24.99
C GLN A 142 -29.73 -10.77 25.77
N ASN A 143 -30.64 -10.71 26.73
CA ASN A 143 -30.85 -9.54 27.56
C ASN A 143 -29.63 -9.20 28.42
N GLN A 144 -28.92 -10.22 28.92
CA GLN A 144 -27.65 -10.03 29.64
C GLN A 144 -26.57 -9.43 28.74
N VAL A 145 -26.38 -9.96 27.52
CA VAL A 145 -25.41 -9.42 26.56
C VAL A 145 -25.76 -7.97 26.20
N LEU A 146 -27.04 -7.68 25.98
CA LEU A 146 -27.50 -6.32 25.68
C LEU A 146 -27.24 -5.34 26.84
N ASP A 147 -27.52 -5.73 28.09
CA ASP A 147 -27.25 -4.91 29.27
C ASP A 147 -25.76 -4.60 29.41
N VAL A 148 -24.89 -5.61 29.28
CA VAL A 148 -23.43 -5.42 29.31
C VAL A 148 -22.98 -4.52 28.17
N ALA A 149 -23.38 -4.82 26.93
CA ALA A 149 -23.03 -4.03 25.74
C ALA A 149 -23.47 -2.58 25.84
N SER A 150 -24.58 -2.30 26.52
CA SER A 150 -25.08 -0.94 26.70
C SER A 150 -24.13 -0.06 27.52
N ARG A 151 -23.32 -0.66 28.41
CA ARG A 151 -22.39 0.01 29.33
C ARG A 151 -20.98 0.17 28.77
N LEU A 152 -20.63 -0.60 27.75
CA LEU A 152 -19.31 -0.55 27.10
C LEU A 152 -19.17 0.70 26.22
N ASP A 153 -17.97 1.26 26.18
CA ASP A 153 -17.61 2.24 25.16
C ASP A 153 -17.46 1.57 23.77
N LEU A 154 -17.29 2.37 22.71
CA LEU A 154 -17.18 1.83 21.34
C LEU A 154 -15.96 0.92 21.14
N LYS A 155 -14.84 1.21 21.80
CA LYS A 155 -13.62 0.40 21.68
C LYS A 155 -13.82 -0.95 22.38
N GLU A 156 -14.32 -0.93 23.60
CA GLU A 156 -14.65 -2.12 24.37
C GLU A 156 -15.69 -2.99 23.63
N LEU A 157 -16.72 -2.36 23.07
CA LEU A 157 -17.77 -3.05 22.34
C LEU A 157 -17.25 -3.72 21.05
N LEU A 158 -16.36 -3.07 20.30
CA LEU A 158 -15.69 -3.68 19.15
C LEU A 158 -14.82 -4.87 19.55
N VAL A 159 -14.06 -4.75 20.63
CA VAL A 159 -13.19 -5.83 21.13
C VAL A 159 -14.02 -7.03 21.58
N ALA A 160 -15.10 -6.81 22.34
CA ALA A 160 -16.01 -7.86 22.75
C ALA A 160 -16.69 -8.54 21.54
N CYS A 161 -17.04 -7.78 20.51
CA CYS A 161 -17.59 -8.33 19.27
C CYS A 161 -16.55 -9.18 18.53
N ALA A 162 -15.31 -8.72 18.44
CA ALA A 162 -14.22 -9.48 17.84
C ALA A 162 -13.90 -10.77 18.63
N GLU A 163 -13.96 -10.74 19.96
CA GLU A 163 -13.82 -11.92 20.82
C GLU A 163 -14.91 -12.95 20.52
N ALA A 164 -16.18 -12.53 20.46
CA ALA A 164 -17.28 -13.42 20.10
C ALA A 164 -17.11 -14.03 18.70
N VAL A 165 -16.60 -13.26 17.73
CA VAL A 165 -16.28 -13.77 16.38
C VAL A 165 -15.12 -14.77 16.41
N ASP A 166 -14.07 -14.52 17.19
CA ASP A 166 -12.90 -15.40 17.33
C ASP A 166 -13.29 -16.74 17.99
N GLU A 167 -14.19 -16.69 18.98
CA GLU A 167 -14.74 -17.86 19.68
C GLU A 167 -15.84 -18.60 18.90
N ALA A 168 -16.20 -18.10 17.71
CA ALA A 168 -17.33 -18.60 16.91
C ALA A 168 -18.69 -18.57 17.65
N ASP A 169 -18.87 -17.66 18.62
CA ASP A 169 -20.16 -17.36 19.24
C ASP A 169 -20.94 -16.37 18.36
N THR A 170 -21.52 -16.90 17.29
CA THR A 170 -22.29 -16.12 16.30
C THR A 170 -23.46 -15.39 16.94
N SER A 171 -24.11 -16.01 17.93
CA SER A 171 -25.27 -15.41 18.61
C SER A 171 -24.91 -14.17 19.43
N THR A 172 -23.82 -14.22 20.20
CA THR A 172 -23.33 -13.06 20.92
C THR A 172 -22.81 -12.00 19.95
N ALA A 173 -22.07 -12.40 18.92
CA ALA A 173 -21.55 -11.48 17.91
C ALA A 173 -22.67 -10.69 17.21
N GLU A 174 -23.75 -11.34 16.76
CA GLU A 174 -24.90 -10.69 16.12
C GLU A 174 -25.55 -9.64 17.02
N VAL A 175 -25.73 -9.94 18.31
CA VAL A 175 -26.28 -8.99 19.29
C VAL A 175 -25.36 -7.77 19.42
N LEU A 176 -24.05 -7.98 19.57
CA LEU A 176 -23.06 -6.89 19.69
C LEU A 176 -22.99 -6.05 18.42
N MET A 177 -23.04 -6.67 17.24
CA MET A 177 -23.10 -5.98 15.94
C MET A 177 -24.35 -5.09 15.82
N ASN A 178 -25.51 -5.55 16.28
CA ASN A 178 -26.75 -4.77 16.27
C ASN A 178 -26.68 -3.55 17.21
N VAL A 179 -25.94 -3.65 18.32
CA VAL A 179 -25.68 -2.51 19.20
C VAL A 179 -24.69 -1.54 18.56
N LEU A 180 -23.62 -2.04 17.93
CA LEU A 180 -22.63 -1.22 17.22
C LEU A 180 -23.29 -0.42 16.09
N GLU A 181 -24.12 -1.05 15.26
CA GLU A 181 -24.79 -0.40 14.12
C GLU A 181 -25.56 0.86 14.52
N LYS A 182 -26.15 0.88 15.73
CA LYS A 182 -26.89 2.04 16.25
C LYS A 182 -25.99 3.15 16.80
N ARG A 183 -24.70 2.89 17.01
CA ARG A 183 -23.73 3.81 17.66
C ARG A 183 -22.65 4.35 16.71
N VAL A 184 -22.47 3.71 15.56
CA VAL A 184 -21.46 4.10 14.57
C VAL A 184 -22.01 5.11 13.56
N SER A 185 -21.13 5.93 13.00
CA SER A 185 -21.47 6.90 11.96
C SER A 185 -20.22 7.27 11.17
N VAL A 186 -20.33 7.27 9.84
CA VAL A 186 -19.24 7.71 8.94
C VAL A 186 -19.00 9.22 8.97
N SER A 187 -19.92 10.02 9.53
CA SER A 187 -19.78 11.47 9.71
C SER A 187 -19.61 11.89 11.18
N GLY A 188 -19.45 10.92 12.08
CA GLY A 188 -19.29 11.14 13.52
C GLY A 188 -17.85 11.38 13.98
N GLU A 189 -17.63 11.17 15.28
CA GLU A 189 -16.30 11.19 15.91
C GLU A 189 -15.34 10.16 15.27
N PRO A 190 -14.00 10.33 15.37
CA PRO A 190 -13.03 9.39 14.81
C PRO A 190 -13.30 7.93 15.14
N MET A 191 -13.63 7.64 16.40
CA MET A 191 -13.93 6.29 16.86
C MET A 191 -15.23 5.75 16.25
N GLN A 192 -16.26 6.58 16.05
CA GLN A 192 -17.50 6.17 15.39
C GLN A 192 -17.28 5.81 13.92
N ARG A 193 -16.45 6.60 13.23
CA ARG A 193 -16.10 6.41 11.82
C ARG A 193 -15.29 5.13 11.61
N LEU A 194 -14.24 4.96 12.40
CA LEU A 194 -13.45 3.72 12.40
C LEU A 194 -14.32 2.50 12.73
N SER A 195 -15.15 2.60 13.77
CA SER A 195 -16.03 1.51 14.19
C SER A 195 -17.01 1.10 13.11
N ALA A 196 -17.51 2.03 12.29
CA ALA A 196 -18.37 1.70 11.16
C ALA A 196 -17.66 0.74 10.19
N TYR A 197 -16.41 1.04 9.81
CA TYR A 197 -15.64 0.20 8.89
C TYR A 197 -15.17 -1.11 9.51
N MET A 198 -14.79 -1.10 10.79
CA MET A 198 -14.41 -2.33 11.50
C MET A 198 -15.60 -3.28 11.70
N LEU A 199 -16.79 -2.74 11.95
CA LEU A 199 -18.04 -3.51 12.01
C LEU A 199 -18.31 -4.23 10.69
N GLU A 200 -18.15 -3.55 9.55
CA GLU A 200 -18.28 -4.18 8.23
C GLU A 200 -17.22 -5.28 8.01
N GLY A 201 -15.99 -5.06 8.49
CA GLY A 201 -14.95 -6.09 8.51
C GLY A 201 -15.35 -7.33 9.32
N LEU A 202 -15.93 -7.14 10.51
CA LEU A 202 -16.40 -8.22 11.38
C LEU A 202 -17.59 -8.97 10.76
N ARG A 203 -18.55 -8.26 10.17
CA ARG A 203 -19.68 -8.86 9.42
C ARG A 203 -19.18 -9.71 8.26
N ALA A 204 -18.26 -9.18 7.46
CA ALA A 204 -17.67 -9.90 6.34
C ALA A 204 -16.92 -11.17 6.79
N ARG A 205 -16.17 -11.08 7.90
CA ARG A 205 -15.50 -12.23 8.51
C ARG A 205 -16.49 -13.30 8.96
N LEU A 206 -17.50 -12.92 9.74
CA LEU A 206 -18.48 -13.84 10.34
C LEU A 206 -19.22 -14.66 9.29
N LEU A 207 -19.61 -14.03 8.19
CA LEU A 207 -20.36 -14.66 7.11
C LEU A 207 -19.49 -15.60 6.25
N SER A 208 -18.23 -15.88 6.63
CA SER A 208 -17.21 -16.60 5.83
C SER A 208 -17.11 -16.10 4.39
N SER A 209 -17.57 -14.88 4.19
CA SER A 209 -17.68 -14.19 2.93
C SER A 209 -16.71 -13.01 2.96
N GLY A 210 -15.65 -13.08 3.77
CA GLY A 210 -14.57 -12.10 3.74
C GLY A 210 -14.10 -11.87 2.31
N SER A 211 -14.09 -12.90 1.47
CA SER A 211 -13.89 -12.77 0.02
C SER A 211 -15.16 -12.32 -0.74
N ASN A 212 -16.35 -12.87 -0.49
CA ASN A 212 -17.58 -12.58 -1.25
C ASN A 212 -18.29 -11.24 -0.95
N ILE A 213 -18.24 -10.74 0.29
CA ILE A 213 -18.71 -9.43 0.74
C ILE A 213 -17.67 -8.35 0.44
N TYR A 214 -16.38 -8.61 0.62
CA TYR A 214 -15.34 -7.78 -0.01
C TYR A 214 -15.54 -7.71 -1.53
N LYS A 215 -16.07 -8.80 -2.14
CA LYS A 215 -16.53 -8.84 -3.53
C LYS A 215 -17.92 -8.25 -3.81
N LYS A 216 -18.78 -7.94 -2.81
CA LYS A 216 -20.13 -7.33 -3.01
C LYS A 216 -20.20 -5.86 -2.61
N LEU A 217 -19.37 -5.41 -1.67
CA LEU A 217 -19.05 -3.98 -1.47
C LEU A 217 -18.50 -3.33 -2.76
N LYS A 218 -18.16 -4.14 -3.77
CA LYS A 218 -17.78 -3.79 -5.15
C LYS A 218 -18.86 -3.15 -6.02
N CYS A 219 -20.12 -3.09 -5.60
CA CYS A 219 -21.17 -2.55 -6.48
C CYS A 219 -21.08 -1.03 -6.70
N ASN A 220 -20.29 -0.30 -5.88
CA ASN A 220 -20.04 1.14 -6.00
C ASN A 220 -18.54 1.46 -6.12
N GLU A 221 -17.81 0.81 -7.03
CA GLU A 221 -16.40 1.19 -7.26
C GLU A 221 -16.30 2.60 -7.87
N PRO A 222 -15.46 3.48 -7.30
CA PRO A 222 -15.27 4.81 -7.86
C PRO A 222 -14.58 4.70 -9.23
N THR A 223 -14.92 5.65 -10.10
CA THR A 223 -14.17 5.85 -11.35
C THR A 223 -12.70 6.12 -11.05
N SER A 224 -11.84 5.93 -12.06
CA SER A 224 -10.40 6.25 -11.97
C SER A 224 -10.14 7.67 -11.48
N SER A 225 -10.91 8.63 -12.00
CA SER A 225 -10.82 10.05 -11.64
C SER A 225 -11.24 10.33 -10.19
N GLU A 226 -12.35 9.73 -9.75
CA GLU A 226 -12.82 9.85 -8.36
C GLU A 226 -11.81 9.25 -7.39
N LEU A 227 -11.31 8.04 -7.66
CA LEU A 227 -10.31 7.41 -6.81
C LEU A 227 -9.04 8.25 -6.71
N LEU A 228 -8.58 8.81 -7.83
CA LEU A 228 -7.44 9.71 -7.84
C LEU A 228 -7.70 10.98 -7.01
N SER A 229 -8.90 11.56 -7.10
CA SER A 229 -9.32 12.70 -6.28
C SER A 229 -9.26 12.36 -4.79
N TYR A 230 -9.77 11.19 -4.40
CA TYR A 230 -9.75 10.73 -3.01
C TYR A 230 -8.32 10.48 -2.49
N MET A 231 -7.46 9.88 -3.31
CA MET A 231 -6.03 9.74 -2.99
C MET A 231 -5.35 11.10 -2.82
N GLN A 232 -5.65 12.07 -3.69
CA GLN A 232 -5.12 13.42 -3.58
C GLN A 232 -5.58 14.09 -2.29
N VAL A 233 -6.85 13.93 -1.88
CA VAL A 233 -7.33 14.47 -0.61
C VAL A 233 -6.50 13.93 0.56
N LEU A 234 -6.27 12.61 0.64
CA LEU A 234 -5.41 12.03 1.68
C LEU A 234 -3.96 12.51 1.63
N TYR A 235 -3.39 12.62 0.43
CA TYR A 235 -2.04 13.15 0.23
C TYR A 235 -1.89 14.58 0.79
N HIS A 236 -2.92 15.42 0.68
CA HIS A 236 -2.88 16.79 1.17
C HIS A 236 -3.14 16.87 2.68
N ILE A 237 -4.08 16.09 3.20
CA ILE A 237 -4.54 16.25 4.60
C ILE A 237 -3.77 15.42 5.61
N THR A 238 -2.96 14.47 5.14
CA THR A 238 -2.09 13.64 5.99
C THR A 238 -0.64 13.70 5.51
N PRO A 239 0.34 13.57 6.41
CA PRO A 239 1.75 13.67 6.05
C PRO A 239 2.35 12.35 5.56
N TYR A 240 1.61 11.24 5.49
CA TYR A 240 2.19 9.88 5.32
C TYR A 240 2.95 9.69 4.01
N PHE A 241 2.38 10.13 2.89
CA PHE A 241 3.03 10.05 1.59
C PHE A 241 4.13 11.12 1.43
N LYS A 242 3.90 12.35 1.92
CA LYS A 242 4.95 13.39 1.92
C LYS A 242 6.16 12.93 2.74
N PHE A 243 5.94 12.32 3.90
CA PHE A 243 6.97 11.71 4.74
C PHE A 243 7.77 10.68 3.94
N ALA A 244 7.08 9.74 3.27
CA ALA A 244 7.74 8.71 2.48
C ALA A 244 8.59 9.31 1.36
N TYR A 245 7.99 10.16 0.54
CA TYR A 245 8.62 10.72 -0.65
C TYR A 245 9.77 11.68 -0.31
N MET A 246 9.57 12.58 0.65
CA MET A 246 10.58 13.57 1.01
C MET A 246 11.76 12.91 1.74
N SER A 247 11.51 11.98 2.65
CA SER A 247 12.61 11.28 3.34
C SER A 247 13.45 10.43 2.38
N ALA A 248 12.81 9.67 1.50
CA ALA A 248 13.48 8.88 0.48
C ALA A 248 14.22 9.76 -0.53
N ASN A 249 13.62 10.87 -0.98
CA ASN A 249 14.27 11.79 -1.92
C ASN A 249 15.54 12.43 -1.34
N VAL A 250 15.56 12.81 -0.05
CA VAL A 250 16.78 13.33 0.59
C VAL A 250 17.87 12.25 0.61
N VAL A 251 17.53 11.04 1.06
CA VAL A 251 18.46 9.89 1.07
C VAL A 251 19.05 9.62 -0.31
N ILE A 252 18.19 9.54 -1.34
CA ILE A 252 18.61 9.26 -2.71
C ILE A 252 19.45 10.41 -3.26
N SER A 253 19.05 11.66 -3.03
CA SER A 253 19.78 12.84 -3.50
C SER A 253 21.18 12.93 -2.90
N GLU A 254 21.31 12.67 -1.60
CA GLU A 254 22.61 12.65 -0.91
C GLU A 254 23.52 11.54 -1.45
N ALA A 255 22.98 10.32 -1.63
CA ALA A 255 23.73 9.20 -2.20
C ALA A 255 24.17 9.47 -3.66
N MET A 256 23.39 10.23 -4.43
CA MET A 256 23.61 10.49 -5.85
C MET A 256 24.27 11.85 -6.14
N LYS A 257 24.71 12.58 -5.12
CA LYS A 257 25.20 13.96 -5.23
C LYS A 257 26.26 14.15 -6.33
N ASN A 258 27.19 13.21 -6.48
CA ASN A 258 28.33 13.28 -7.40
C ASN A 258 28.19 12.37 -8.64
N GLU A 259 27.00 11.81 -8.87
CA GLU A 259 26.78 10.86 -9.96
C GLU A 259 26.29 11.58 -11.23
N ASN A 260 26.92 11.33 -12.38
CA ASN A 260 26.51 11.95 -13.64
C ASN A 260 25.42 11.17 -14.37
N ARG A 261 25.23 9.90 -14.01
CA ARG A 261 24.20 9.02 -14.57
C ARG A 261 23.52 8.29 -13.43
N ILE A 262 22.26 8.62 -13.18
CA ILE A 262 21.45 8.07 -12.10
C ILE A 262 20.39 7.16 -12.71
N HIS A 263 20.24 5.96 -12.17
CA HIS A 263 19.10 5.09 -12.42
C HIS A 263 18.33 4.89 -11.13
N ILE A 264 17.04 5.19 -11.14
CA ILE A 264 16.14 4.96 -10.02
C ILE A 264 15.17 3.84 -10.40
N ILE A 265 15.07 2.81 -9.57
CA ILE A 265 14.03 1.79 -9.67
C ILE A 265 13.03 2.06 -8.55
N ASP A 266 11.82 2.44 -8.92
CA ASP A 266 10.72 2.67 -8.00
C ASP A 266 9.75 1.50 -8.05
N PHE A 267 9.58 0.83 -6.90
CA PHE A 267 8.59 -0.21 -6.73
C PHE A 267 7.33 0.38 -6.08
N GLN A 268 6.30 0.62 -6.90
CA GLN A 268 5.05 1.37 -6.61
C GLN A 268 5.08 2.84 -7.07
N ILE A 269 5.43 3.08 -8.34
CA ILE A 269 5.62 4.45 -8.85
C ILE A 269 4.32 5.30 -8.87
N ALA A 270 3.16 4.66 -8.85
CA ALA A 270 1.85 5.29 -8.80
C ALA A 270 1.69 6.41 -9.85
N GLN A 271 1.59 7.68 -9.42
CA GLN A 271 1.43 8.85 -10.28
C GLN A 271 2.75 9.54 -10.65
N GLY A 272 3.89 9.05 -10.15
CA GLY A 272 5.22 9.63 -10.33
C GLY A 272 5.46 10.95 -9.58
N SER A 273 4.56 11.37 -8.70
CA SER A 273 4.64 12.68 -8.03
C SER A 273 5.89 12.87 -7.18
N GLN A 274 6.39 11.80 -6.54
CA GLN A 274 7.67 11.82 -5.82
C GLN A 274 8.82 12.34 -6.70
N TRP A 275 8.87 11.88 -7.95
CA TRP A 275 9.99 12.12 -8.84
C TRP A 275 9.94 13.48 -9.51
N MET A 276 8.77 14.11 -9.59
CA MET A 276 8.65 15.51 -10.07
C MET A 276 9.52 16.45 -9.22
N PHE A 277 9.45 16.31 -7.89
CA PHE A 277 10.25 17.12 -6.96
C PHE A 277 11.73 16.83 -7.09
N LEU A 278 12.12 15.55 -7.26
CA LEU A 278 13.52 15.19 -7.44
C LEU A 278 14.10 15.72 -8.76
N ILE A 279 13.33 15.68 -9.85
CA ILE A 279 13.74 16.25 -11.15
C ILE A 279 14.04 17.74 -10.99
N HIS A 280 13.14 18.49 -10.35
CA HIS A 280 13.36 19.92 -10.09
C HIS A 280 14.56 20.20 -9.18
N TYR A 281 14.83 19.33 -8.20
CA TYR A 281 16.02 19.41 -7.35
C TYR A 281 17.30 19.18 -8.15
N LEU A 282 17.35 18.10 -8.95
CA LEU A 282 18.51 17.74 -9.77
C LEU A 282 18.81 18.78 -10.87
N ALA A 283 17.78 19.45 -11.40
CA ALA A 283 17.94 20.56 -12.35
C ALA A 283 18.79 21.73 -11.80
N ARG A 284 18.78 21.93 -10.48
CA ARG A 284 19.49 23.02 -9.79
C ARG A 284 20.84 22.60 -9.22
N ARG A 285 21.30 21.38 -9.53
CA ARG A 285 22.53 20.83 -8.99
C ARG A 285 23.75 21.61 -9.50
N PRO A 286 24.71 21.98 -8.63
CA PRO A 286 25.99 22.54 -9.06
C PRO A 286 26.70 21.60 -10.04
N GLY A 287 27.22 22.15 -11.15
CA GLY A 287 27.83 21.35 -12.23
C GLY A 287 26.82 20.80 -13.25
N GLY A 288 25.53 21.08 -13.08
CA GLY A 288 24.46 20.71 -14.02
C GLY A 288 23.73 19.41 -13.67
N PRO A 289 22.58 19.18 -14.32
CA PRO A 289 21.77 18.00 -14.06
C PRO A 289 22.44 16.72 -14.57
N PRO A 290 22.32 15.59 -13.85
CA PRO A 290 22.73 14.29 -14.34
C PRO A 290 21.79 13.80 -15.45
N PHE A 291 22.23 12.79 -16.20
CA PHE A 291 21.29 11.94 -16.92
C PHE A 291 20.49 11.12 -15.90
N LEU A 292 19.16 11.26 -15.93
CA LEU A 292 18.26 10.59 -15.01
C LEU A 292 17.42 9.54 -15.74
N ARG A 293 17.54 8.30 -15.32
CA ARG A 293 16.68 7.20 -15.75
C ARG A 293 15.79 6.74 -14.62
N ILE A 294 14.50 6.54 -14.88
CA ILE A 294 13.57 5.99 -13.91
C ILE A 294 12.92 4.74 -14.48
N THR A 295 13.02 3.62 -13.77
CA THR A 295 12.20 2.44 -13.98
C THR A 295 11.05 2.45 -12.98
N GLY A 296 9.83 2.66 -13.48
CA GLY A 296 8.63 2.58 -12.67
C GLY A 296 8.05 1.17 -12.72
N VAL A 297 8.06 0.49 -11.58
CA VAL A 297 7.36 -0.79 -11.39
C VAL A 297 6.01 -0.50 -10.74
N ASP A 298 4.95 -1.01 -11.34
CA ASP A 298 3.61 -0.94 -10.78
C ASP A 298 2.72 -1.94 -11.52
N ASP A 299 1.74 -2.53 -10.85
CA ASP A 299 0.92 -3.56 -11.48
C ASP A 299 -0.27 -2.98 -12.28
N SER A 300 -0.94 -3.87 -13.02
CA SER A 300 -2.15 -3.53 -13.77
C SER A 300 -3.29 -3.09 -12.86
N GLN A 301 -3.29 -3.52 -11.59
CA GLN A 301 -4.24 -3.06 -10.59
C GLN A 301 -3.90 -1.68 -10.04
N SER A 302 -2.78 -1.06 -10.33
CA SER A 302 -2.61 0.38 -10.10
C SER A 302 -3.07 1.22 -11.29
N ALA A 303 -3.22 0.62 -12.48
CA ALA A 303 -3.53 1.36 -13.71
C ALA A 303 -4.87 2.12 -13.67
N HIS A 304 -5.94 1.57 -13.11
CA HIS A 304 -7.22 2.30 -12.99
C HIS A 304 -7.20 3.42 -11.95
N ALA A 305 -6.53 3.29 -10.78
CA ALA A 305 -6.31 4.43 -9.87
C ALA A 305 -5.45 5.49 -10.54
N ARG A 306 -4.61 5.07 -11.49
CA ARG A 306 -3.81 5.98 -12.27
C ARG A 306 -4.59 6.71 -13.37
N GLY A 307 -5.68 6.11 -13.85
CA GLY A 307 -6.39 6.53 -15.06
C GLY A 307 -5.74 6.04 -16.37
N GLY A 308 -4.78 5.10 -16.30
CA GLY A 308 -4.15 4.49 -17.47
C GLY A 308 -2.81 3.80 -17.18
N GLY A 309 -2.13 3.40 -18.25
CA GLY A 309 -0.85 2.69 -18.20
C GLY A 309 0.31 3.52 -17.65
N LEU A 310 1.45 2.86 -17.39
CA LEU A 310 2.67 3.53 -16.91
C LEU A 310 3.25 4.51 -17.93
N GLN A 311 2.88 4.39 -19.20
CA GLN A 311 3.26 5.32 -20.25
C GLN A 311 2.88 6.76 -19.91
N LEU A 312 1.69 6.99 -19.34
CA LEU A 312 1.24 8.33 -18.94
C LEU A 312 2.14 8.96 -17.85
N VAL A 313 2.68 8.13 -16.95
CA VAL A 313 3.65 8.58 -15.94
C VAL A 313 4.95 8.99 -16.61
N GLY A 314 5.44 8.15 -17.53
CA GLY A 314 6.65 8.41 -18.29
C GLY A 314 6.57 9.70 -19.09
N GLU A 315 5.47 9.92 -19.82
CA GLU A 315 5.22 11.15 -20.58
C GLU A 315 5.18 12.39 -19.69
N ARG A 316 4.50 12.30 -18.54
CA ARG A 316 4.43 13.41 -17.57
C ARG A 316 5.81 13.74 -17.00
N LEU A 317 6.56 12.74 -16.55
CA LEU A 317 7.91 12.93 -16.02
C LEU A 317 8.89 13.43 -17.09
N ALA A 318 8.79 12.92 -18.32
CA ALA A 318 9.61 13.38 -19.44
C ALA A 318 9.31 14.85 -19.80
N SER A 319 8.04 15.26 -19.76
CA SER A 319 7.65 16.66 -19.95
C SER A 319 8.25 17.58 -18.89
N ILE A 320 8.20 17.17 -17.61
CA ILE A 320 8.78 17.93 -16.48
C ILE A 320 10.31 17.98 -16.56
N ALA A 321 10.94 16.87 -16.94
CA ALA A 321 12.39 16.82 -17.12
C ALA A 321 12.83 17.72 -18.27
N LYS A 322 12.12 17.68 -19.41
CA LYS A 322 12.37 18.56 -20.56
C LYS A 322 12.23 20.03 -20.20
N SER A 323 11.17 20.42 -19.49
CA SER A 323 10.98 21.81 -19.05
C SER A 323 11.99 22.27 -18.00
N SER A 324 12.60 21.32 -17.26
CA SER A 324 13.65 21.58 -16.27
C SER A 324 15.08 21.44 -16.82
N GLY A 325 15.24 21.09 -18.10
CA GLY A 325 16.57 20.89 -18.72
C GLY A 325 17.31 19.63 -18.23
N VAL A 326 16.61 18.63 -17.69
CA VAL A 326 17.19 17.38 -17.18
C VAL A 326 17.16 16.31 -18.29
N PRO A 327 18.30 15.75 -18.72
CA PRO A 327 18.32 14.61 -19.63
C PRO A 327 17.65 13.40 -18.97
N PHE A 328 16.61 12.86 -19.61
CA PHE A 328 15.70 11.93 -18.94
C PHE A 328 15.26 10.75 -19.82
N GLU A 329 15.14 9.59 -19.18
CA GLU A 329 14.56 8.39 -19.77
C GLU A 329 13.63 7.68 -18.77
N PHE A 330 12.49 7.20 -19.26
CA PHE A 330 11.56 6.40 -18.46
C PHE A 330 11.42 4.99 -19.03
N HIS A 331 11.51 3.98 -18.17
CA HIS A 331 11.23 2.59 -18.50
C HIS A 331 10.03 2.09 -17.70
N ASN A 332 9.03 1.54 -18.39
CA ASN A 332 7.83 0.99 -17.76
C ASN A 332 8.01 -0.49 -17.41
N ALA A 333 7.65 -0.87 -16.19
CA ALA A 333 7.61 -2.26 -15.75
C ALA A 333 6.23 -2.55 -15.15
N ALA A 334 5.24 -2.76 -16.03
CA ALA A 334 3.83 -2.97 -15.67
C ALA A 334 3.59 -4.38 -15.08
N LEU A 335 4.17 -4.66 -13.92
CA LEU A 335 4.22 -5.98 -13.29
C LEU A 335 4.06 -5.82 -11.77
N SER A 336 3.41 -6.80 -11.13
CA SER A 336 3.46 -6.93 -9.68
C SER A 336 4.90 -7.22 -9.22
N GLY A 337 5.28 -6.73 -8.04
CA GLY A 337 6.56 -7.07 -7.40
C GLY A 337 6.80 -8.58 -7.30
N CYS A 338 5.72 -9.38 -7.27
CA CYS A 338 5.77 -10.85 -7.31
C CYS A 338 6.28 -11.43 -8.63
N MET A 339 6.23 -10.68 -9.73
CA MET A 339 6.56 -11.13 -11.08
C MET A 339 7.87 -10.53 -11.60
N VAL A 340 8.43 -9.53 -10.92
CA VAL A 340 9.63 -8.81 -11.36
C VAL A 340 10.84 -9.73 -11.43
N LYS A 341 11.52 -9.69 -12.58
CA LYS A 341 12.80 -10.33 -12.87
C LYS A 341 13.84 -9.28 -13.27
N LEU A 342 15.10 -9.70 -13.34
CA LEU A 342 16.23 -8.85 -13.68
C LEU A 342 16.05 -8.14 -15.03
N GLU A 343 15.60 -8.85 -16.07
CA GLU A 343 15.42 -8.26 -17.40
C GLU A 343 14.37 -7.14 -17.43
N ASN A 344 13.40 -7.15 -16.51
CA ASN A 344 12.34 -6.14 -16.46
C ASN A 344 12.86 -4.79 -15.97
N LEU A 345 13.98 -4.78 -15.23
CA LEU A 345 14.54 -3.58 -14.61
C LEU A 345 15.51 -2.82 -15.54
N ARG A 346 15.96 -3.47 -16.63
CA ARG A 346 16.78 -2.87 -17.69
C ARG A 346 18.04 -2.15 -17.17
N VAL A 347 18.68 -2.59 -16.10
CA VAL A 347 19.88 -1.94 -15.54
C VAL A 347 21.01 -1.88 -16.59
N ARG A 348 21.77 -0.78 -16.63
CA ARG A 348 22.86 -0.56 -17.59
C ARG A 348 24.18 -0.31 -16.86
N HIS A 349 25.29 -0.72 -17.46
CA HIS A 349 26.62 -0.42 -16.93
C HIS A 349 26.91 1.08 -16.96
N GLY A 350 27.60 1.57 -15.93
CA GLY A 350 27.99 2.98 -15.77
C GLY A 350 26.89 3.89 -15.21
N GLU A 351 25.77 3.34 -14.75
CA GLU A 351 24.72 4.08 -14.03
C GLU A 351 24.79 3.78 -12.53
N SER A 352 24.65 4.82 -11.71
CA SER A 352 24.54 4.67 -10.25
C SER A 352 23.09 4.44 -9.85
N LEU A 353 22.85 3.31 -9.19
CA LEU A 353 21.50 2.79 -8.96
C LEU A 353 20.97 3.14 -7.56
N ALA A 354 19.77 3.70 -7.51
CA ALA A 354 18.94 3.82 -6.31
C ALA A 354 17.69 2.95 -6.45
N VAL A 355 17.29 2.30 -5.35
CA VAL A 355 16.03 1.55 -5.30
C VAL A 355 15.11 2.15 -4.23
N ASN A 356 13.84 2.34 -4.56
CA ASN A 356 12.84 2.94 -3.68
C ASN A 356 11.68 1.98 -3.44
N PHE A 357 11.33 1.77 -2.17
CA PHE A 357 10.18 0.97 -1.72
C PHE A 357 9.26 1.83 -0.83
N PRO A 358 8.36 2.63 -1.41
CA PRO A 358 7.38 3.40 -0.65
C PRO A 358 6.09 2.58 -0.43
N TYR A 359 5.91 2.01 0.76
CA TYR A 359 4.68 1.30 1.17
C TYR A 359 4.29 0.15 0.22
N MET A 360 5.24 -0.70 -0.18
CA MET A 360 5.00 -1.75 -1.18
C MET A 360 5.25 -3.17 -0.63
N LEU A 361 6.30 -3.37 0.17
CA LEU A 361 6.74 -4.72 0.52
C LEU A 361 5.71 -5.45 1.38
N HIS A 362 4.87 -4.73 2.13
CA HIS A 362 3.83 -5.35 2.92
C HIS A 362 2.74 -6.03 2.07
N HIS A 363 2.50 -5.65 0.81
CA HIS A 363 1.54 -6.37 -0.06
C HIS A 363 2.08 -7.68 -0.61
N MET A 364 3.40 -7.85 -0.57
CA MET A 364 4.04 -9.04 -1.10
C MET A 364 3.66 -10.26 -0.23
N PRO A 365 3.20 -11.37 -0.83
CA PRO A 365 2.93 -12.59 -0.10
C PRO A 365 4.18 -13.08 0.63
N ASP A 366 3.99 -13.42 1.89
CA ASP A 366 5.01 -13.92 2.77
C ASP A 366 5.01 -15.46 2.79
N GLU A 367 5.79 -16.02 3.70
CA GLU A 367 5.99 -17.45 3.87
C GLU A 367 4.70 -18.17 4.33
N SER A 368 3.71 -17.45 4.86
CA SER A 368 2.40 -18.02 5.24
C SER A 368 1.48 -18.26 4.04
N VAL A 369 1.78 -17.64 2.88
CA VAL A 369 0.95 -17.72 1.67
C VAL A 369 1.65 -18.50 0.56
N SER A 370 2.96 -18.33 0.43
CA SER A 370 3.75 -18.93 -0.66
C SER A 370 5.10 -19.41 -0.15
N THR A 371 5.49 -20.63 -0.52
CA THR A 371 6.82 -21.18 -0.23
C THR A 371 7.94 -20.42 -0.94
N MET A 372 7.63 -19.63 -1.97
CA MET A 372 8.62 -18.88 -2.75
C MET A 372 9.19 -17.65 -2.03
N ASN A 373 8.58 -17.22 -0.91
CA ASN A 373 8.95 -16.04 -0.14
C ASN A 373 9.29 -14.83 -1.03
N HIS A 374 8.26 -14.21 -1.60
CA HIS A 374 8.43 -13.19 -2.64
C HIS A 374 9.16 -11.94 -2.13
N ARG A 375 9.03 -11.62 -0.83
CA ARG A 375 9.76 -10.54 -0.16
C ARG A 375 11.27 -10.77 -0.24
N ASP A 376 11.74 -11.91 0.26
CA ASP A 376 13.16 -12.22 0.30
C ASP A 376 13.74 -12.43 -1.10
N ARG A 377 12.96 -13.00 -2.02
CA ARG A 377 13.35 -13.13 -3.42
C ARG A 377 13.58 -11.75 -4.06
N LEU A 378 12.69 -10.79 -3.83
CA LEU A 378 12.82 -9.44 -4.37
C LEU A 378 14.01 -8.70 -3.76
N LEU A 379 14.22 -8.81 -2.44
CA LEU A 379 15.39 -8.21 -1.79
C LEU A 379 16.72 -8.79 -2.33
N ARG A 380 16.77 -10.10 -2.58
CA ARG A 380 17.93 -10.76 -3.23
C ARG A 380 18.13 -10.30 -4.67
N LEU A 381 17.05 -10.13 -5.44
CA LEU A 381 17.12 -9.54 -6.77
C LEU A 381 17.69 -8.13 -6.71
N VAL A 382 17.17 -7.27 -5.84
CA VAL A 382 17.68 -5.90 -5.66
C VAL A 382 19.15 -5.90 -5.28
N LYS A 383 19.57 -6.77 -4.36
CA LYS A 383 20.99 -6.90 -4.00
C LYS A 383 21.86 -7.26 -5.20
N SER A 384 21.40 -8.14 -6.08
CA SER A 384 22.17 -8.54 -7.27
C SER A 384 22.42 -7.38 -8.25
N LEU A 385 21.61 -6.31 -8.18
CA LEU A 385 21.79 -5.10 -8.97
C LEU A 385 22.92 -4.19 -8.45
N SER A 386 23.46 -4.50 -7.27
CA SER A 386 24.46 -3.68 -6.57
C SER A 386 24.07 -2.20 -6.42
N PRO A 387 22.88 -1.89 -5.85
CA PRO A 387 22.44 -0.52 -5.70
C PRO A 387 23.35 0.25 -4.74
N LYS A 388 23.59 1.52 -5.05
CA LYS A 388 24.32 2.42 -4.17
C LYS A 388 23.53 2.70 -2.89
N ILE A 389 22.21 2.80 -3.02
CA ILE A 389 21.30 3.04 -1.90
C ILE A 389 19.93 2.37 -2.15
N VAL A 390 19.32 1.87 -1.10
CA VAL A 390 17.93 1.42 -1.06
C VAL A 390 17.19 2.22 0.01
N ALA A 391 16.14 2.93 -0.37
CA ALA A 391 15.24 3.60 0.55
C ALA A 391 14.01 2.71 0.79
N LEU A 392 13.69 2.47 2.06
CA LEU A 392 12.52 1.70 2.47
C LEU A 392 11.64 2.55 3.39
N VAL A 393 10.37 2.68 3.03
CA VAL A 393 9.35 3.30 3.85
C VAL A 393 8.17 2.35 4.01
N GLU A 394 7.82 2.02 5.25
CA GLU A 394 6.77 1.05 5.57
C GLU A 394 5.91 1.51 6.76
N GLN A 395 4.69 1.00 6.84
CA GLN A 395 3.79 1.25 7.97
C GLN A 395 4.27 0.49 9.22
N GLU A 396 4.22 1.16 10.38
CA GLU A 396 4.64 0.59 11.65
C GLU A 396 3.46 -0.10 12.34
N MET A 397 3.18 -1.33 11.91
CA MET A 397 2.04 -2.11 12.39
C MET A 397 2.35 -3.62 12.42
N ASN A 398 1.99 -4.32 13.50
CA ASN A 398 2.24 -5.77 13.66
C ASN A 398 1.00 -6.62 13.32
N THR A 399 0.58 -6.64 12.06
CA THR A 399 -0.63 -7.38 11.65
C THR A 399 -0.35 -8.62 10.80
N ASN A 400 0.88 -8.86 10.37
CA ASN A 400 1.16 -9.99 9.49
C ASN A 400 1.05 -11.36 10.21
N THR A 401 1.90 -11.61 11.21
CA THR A 401 2.05 -12.95 11.82
C THR A 401 1.14 -13.18 13.04
N ALA A 402 0.34 -12.19 13.42
CA ALA A 402 -0.52 -12.27 14.60
C ALA A 402 -1.83 -13.03 14.30
N PRO A 403 -2.34 -13.86 15.24
CA PRO A 403 -3.70 -14.40 15.18
C PRO A 403 -4.75 -13.29 15.10
N PHE A 404 -5.99 -13.66 14.79
CA PHE A 404 -7.06 -12.70 14.50
C PHE A 404 -7.26 -11.66 15.60
N LEU A 405 -7.49 -12.07 16.85
CA LEU A 405 -7.84 -11.12 17.91
C LEU A 405 -6.70 -10.12 18.25
N PRO A 406 -5.43 -10.53 18.45
CA PRO A 406 -4.32 -9.58 18.59
C PRO A 406 -4.15 -8.66 17.37
N ARG A 407 -4.34 -9.21 16.17
CA ARG A 407 -4.31 -8.42 14.93
C ARG A 407 -5.43 -7.38 14.90
N PHE A 408 -6.65 -7.75 15.27
CA PHE A 408 -7.80 -6.84 15.34
C PHE A 408 -7.53 -5.67 16.28
N ARG A 409 -6.98 -5.94 17.48
CA ARG A 409 -6.62 -4.90 18.45
C ARG A 409 -5.53 -3.96 17.91
N GLU A 410 -4.51 -4.51 17.26
CA GLU A 410 -3.45 -3.71 16.63
C GLU A 410 -4.01 -2.86 15.46
N THR A 411 -4.88 -3.42 14.62
CA THR A 411 -5.58 -2.69 13.55
C THR A 411 -6.41 -1.55 14.12
N LEU A 412 -7.15 -1.79 15.22
CA LEU A 412 -7.95 -0.78 15.91
C LEU A 412 -7.09 0.37 16.43
N ASP A 413 -6.02 0.06 17.17
CA ASP A 413 -5.17 1.07 17.79
C ASP A 413 -4.39 1.89 16.75
N TYR A 414 -3.90 1.26 15.68
CA TYR A 414 -3.23 1.94 14.57
C TYR A 414 -4.19 2.88 13.82
N HIS A 415 -5.35 2.37 13.40
CA HIS A 415 -6.28 3.17 12.61
C HIS A 415 -6.99 4.22 13.45
N LYS A 416 -7.14 4.03 14.77
CA LYS A 416 -7.62 5.09 15.66
C LYS A 416 -6.76 6.34 15.55
N ALA A 417 -5.43 6.19 15.64
CA ALA A 417 -4.49 7.29 15.49
C ALA A 417 -4.58 7.94 14.10
N MET A 418 -4.78 7.14 13.05
CA MET A 418 -4.97 7.64 11.69
C MET A 418 -6.28 8.45 11.54
N PHE A 419 -7.41 7.95 12.04
CA PHE A 419 -8.70 8.65 11.97
C PHE A 419 -8.71 9.94 12.81
N GLU A 420 -8.08 9.93 13.99
CA GLU A 420 -7.86 11.14 14.79
C GLU A 420 -7.03 12.18 14.03
N SER A 421 -5.99 11.74 13.30
CA SER A 421 -5.17 12.64 12.49
C SER A 421 -5.91 13.28 11.31
N VAL A 422 -6.92 12.58 10.75
CA VAL A 422 -7.75 13.13 9.68
C VAL A 422 -8.80 14.09 10.23
N ASP A 423 -9.34 13.82 11.43
CA ASP A 423 -10.38 14.63 12.08
C ASP A 423 -9.95 16.07 12.33
N VAL A 424 -8.67 16.29 12.65
CA VAL A 424 -8.15 17.64 12.89
C VAL A 424 -7.94 18.45 11.61
N THR A 425 -7.94 17.82 10.44
CA THR A 425 -7.57 18.49 9.17
C THR A 425 -8.77 18.83 8.31
N ARG A 426 -9.89 18.09 8.40
CA ARG A 426 -11.10 18.37 7.61
C ARG A 426 -12.39 18.21 8.43
N PRO A 427 -13.45 18.99 8.11
CA PRO A 427 -14.74 18.86 8.77
C PRO A 427 -15.36 17.47 8.63
N ARG A 428 -16.18 17.08 9.60
CA ARG A 428 -16.72 15.72 9.69
C ARG A 428 -17.83 15.40 8.68
N ASN A 429 -18.49 16.42 8.17
CA ASN A 429 -19.51 16.35 7.12
C ASN A 429 -18.93 16.52 5.70
N ASP A 430 -17.60 16.63 5.57
CA ASP A 430 -16.95 16.78 4.27
C ASP A 430 -17.05 15.46 3.48
N MET A 431 -17.79 15.50 2.38
CA MET A 431 -17.99 14.35 1.50
C MET A 431 -16.70 13.83 0.87
N GLN A 432 -15.75 14.71 0.53
CA GLN A 432 -14.46 14.27 -0.01
C GLN A 432 -13.65 13.52 1.05
N ARG A 433 -13.72 13.95 2.32
CA ARG A 433 -13.10 13.23 3.44
C ARG A 433 -13.76 11.87 3.66
N ILE A 434 -15.11 11.82 3.69
CA ILE A 434 -15.87 10.57 3.83
C ILE A 434 -15.47 9.57 2.74
N ARG A 435 -15.49 9.99 1.47
CA ARG A 435 -15.13 9.13 0.33
C ARG A 435 -13.67 8.71 0.35
N SER A 436 -12.78 9.59 0.81
CA SER A 436 -11.37 9.24 0.97
C SER A 436 -11.16 8.18 2.03
N GLU A 437 -11.82 8.28 3.18
CA GLU A 437 -11.75 7.25 4.22
C GLU A 437 -12.33 5.93 3.75
N GLU A 438 -13.52 5.96 3.13
CA GLU A 438 -14.21 4.78 2.62
C GLU A 438 -13.40 4.04 1.55
N HIS A 439 -12.88 4.75 0.56
CA HIS A 439 -12.23 4.11 -0.58
C HIS A 439 -10.74 3.89 -0.38
N CYS A 440 -10.10 4.62 0.53
CA CYS A 440 -8.66 4.51 0.73
C CYS A 440 -8.29 3.77 2.03
N ILE A 441 -8.92 4.09 3.16
CA ILE A 441 -8.48 3.57 4.46
C ILE A 441 -9.32 2.36 4.88
N ALA A 442 -10.64 2.43 4.73
CA ALA A 442 -11.57 1.41 5.18
C ALA A 442 -11.34 0.07 4.48
N ARG A 443 -10.88 0.09 3.23
CA ARG A 443 -10.57 -1.12 2.47
C ARG A 443 -9.43 -1.93 3.08
N ASP A 444 -8.40 -1.25 3.59
CA ASP A 444 -7.26 -1.87 4.27
C ASP A 444 -7.72 -2.45 5.61
N VAL A 445 -8.52 -1.68 6.36
CA VAL A 445 -9.14 -2.13 7.62
C VAL A 445 -9.97 -3.39 7.41
N VAL A 446 -10.85 -3.40 6.40
CA VAL A 446 -11.69 -4.57 6.10
C VAL A 446 -10.83 -5.75 5.65
N ASN A 447 -9.79 -5.56 4.84
CA ASN A 447 -8.91 -6.65 4.44
C ASN A 447 -8.17 -7.29 5.63
N LEU A 448 -7.69 -6.47 6.57
CA LEU A 448 -7.01 -6.92 7.79
C LEU A 448 -7.90 -7.79 8.71
N ILE A 449 -9.19 -7.47 8.74
CA ILE A 449 -10.17 -8.12 9.63
C ILE A 449 -10.83 -9.32 8.94
N ALA A 450 -11.31 -9.14 7.72
CA ALA A 450 -12.19 -10.09 7.05
C ALA A 450 -11.46 -11.19 6.28
N CYS A 451 -10.25 -10.91 5.78
CA CYS A 451 -9.53 -11.83 4.91
C CYS A 451 -8.49 -12.65 5.67
N GLU A 452 -8.19 -13.83 5.14
CA GLU A 452 -7.11 -14.73 5.58
C GLU A 452 -6.38 -15.31 4.36
N GLY A 453 -5.26 -15.99 4.57
CA GLY A 453 -4.53 -16.65 3.47
C GLY A 453 -4.19 -15.69 2.32
N ALA A 454 -4.29 -16.15 1.08
CA ALA A 454 -3.95 -15.33 -0.10
C ALA A 454 -4.85 -14.08 -0.28
N ASP A 455 -6.08 -14.09 0.26
CA ASP A 455 -7.01 -12.97 0.12
C ASP A 455 -6.65 -11.79 1.04
N ARG A 456 -5.88 -12.04 2.12
CA ARG A 456 -5.35 -10.99 2.98
C ARG A 456 -4.04 -10.46 2.39
N VAL A 457 -4.11 -9.26 1.83
CA VAL A 457 -2.99 -8.57 1.18
C VAL A 457 -2.31 -7.58 2.11
N GLU A 458 -3.04 -6.99 3.07
CA GLU A 458 -2.47 -6.10 4.09
C GLU A 458 -1.67 -6.89 5.13
N ARG A 459 -0.35 -6.94 4.95
CA ARG A 459 0.56 -7.76 5.76
C ARG A 459 1.71 -6.95 6.33
N HIS A 460 1.36 -5.90 7.05
CA HIS A 460 2.33 -4.99 7.66
C HIS A 460 3.17 -5.69 8.73
N GLU A 461 4.43 -5.26 8.81
CA GLU A 461 5.39 -5.69 9.81
C GLU A 461 6.03 -4.45 10.45
N VAL A 462 6.35 -4.55 11.73
CA VAL A 462 7.15 -3.53 12.45
C VAL A 462 8.55 -3.45 11.86
N PHE A 463 9.18 -2.27 11.94
CA PHE A 463 10.50 -2.01 11.38
C PHE A 463 11.57 -3.03 11.78
N GLY A 464 11.53 -3.55 13.01
CA GLY A 464 12.47 -4.58 13.47
C GLY A 464 12.48 -5.84 12.59
N LYS A 465 11.33 -6.24 12.04
CA LYS A 465 11.22 -7.38 11.11
C LYS A 465 11.77 -7.01 9.73
N TRP A 466 11.40 -5.85 9.19
CA TRP A 466 11.95 -5.35 7.92
C TRP A 466 13.48 -5.21 7.96
N ARG A 467 14.00 -4.66 9.05
CA ARG A 467 15.44 -4.58 9.34
C ARG A 467 16.08 -5.97 9.32
N SER A 468 15.47 -6.96 9.96
CA SER A 468 15.97 -8.33 9.96
C SER A 468 16.00 -8.93 8.54
N ARG A 469 14.93 -8.74 7.75
CA ARG A 469 14.86 -9.20 6.35
C ARG A 469 15.96 -8.59 5.48
N LEU A 470 16.21 -7.29 5.59
CA LEU A 470 17.26 -6.59 4.84
C LEU A 470 18.66 -7.04 5.26
N LEU A 471 18.91 -7.23 6.56
CA LEU A 471 20.17 -7.78 7.06
C LEU A 471 20.41 -9.20 6.53
N MET A 472 19.39 -10.08 6.57
CA MET A 472 19.48 -11.44 6.04
C MET A 472 19.68 -11.48 4.52
N ALA A 473 19.08 -10.54 3.79
CA ALA A 473 19.35 -10.37 2.36
C ALA A 473 20.80 -9.90 2.10
N GLY A 474 21.49 -9.36 3.12
CA GLY A 474 22.89 -8.92 3.05
C GLY A 474 23.07 -7.44 2.77
N PHE A 475 22.07 -6.63 3.12
CA PHE A 475 22.22 -5.18 3.21
C PHE A 475 22.74 -4.77 4.59
N THR A 476 23.32 -3.59 4.65
CA THR A 476 23.73 -2.92 5.90
C THR A 476 22.94 -1.63 6.07
N PRO A 477 22.50 -1.27 7.29
CA PRO A 477 21.82 0.00 7.52
C PRO A 477 22.72 1.18 7.15
N CYS A 478 22.19 2.14 6.39
CA CYS A 478 22.84 3.41 6.09
C CYS A 478 22.26 4.47 7.05
N PRO A 479 23.05 5.07 7.96
CA PRO A 479 22.56 6.07 8.89
C PRO A 479 21.97 7.29 8.16
N LEU A 480 20.72 7.64 8.49
CA LEU A 480 20.09 8.84 7.95
C LEU A 480 20.81 10.12 8.44
N SER A 481 21.11 11.01 7.49
CA SER A 481 21.70 12.32 7.77
C SER A 481 20.75 13.21 8.58
N PRO A 482 21.27 14.25 9.27
CA PRO A 482 20.43 15.26 9.92
C PRO A 482 19.45 15.94 8.96
N SER A 483 19.86 16.14 7.70
CA SER A 483 19.05 16.76 6.63
C SER A 483 17.72 16.07 6.42
N VAL A 484 17.68 14.73 6.53
CA VAL A 484 16.44 13.96 6.40
C VAL A 484 15.45 14.35 7.49
N ALA A 485 15.90 14.37 8.76
CA ALA A 485 15.05 14.71 9.89
C ALA A 485 14.63 16.20 9.85
N GLU A 486 15.52 17.10 9.46
CA GLU A 486 15.24 18.54 9.31
C GLU A 486 14.20 18.80 8.22
N THR A 487 14.35 18.16 7.05
CA THR A 487 13.41 18.27 5.94
C THR A 487 12.01 17.83 6.36
N ILE A 488 11.90 16.70 7.07
CA ILE A 488 10.62 16.21 7.57
C ILE A 488 10.06 17.11 8.67
N LYS A 489 10.89 17.64 9.58
CA LYS A 489 10.44 18.61 10.59
C LYS A 489 9.85 19.86 9.95
N VAL A 490 10.46 20.37 8.86
CA VAL A 490 9.92 21.51 8.12
C VAL A 490 8.58 21.16 7.48
N MET A 491 8.48 20.00 6.82
CA MET A 491 7.22 19.52 6.23
C MET A 491 6.10 19.40 7.27
N LEU A 492 6.41 18.88 8.46
CA LEU A 492 5.44 18.72 9.55
C LEU A 492 4.88 20.04 10.09
N LYS A 493 5.51 21.19 9.82
CA LYS A 493 4.96 22.51 10.20
C LYS A 493 3.64 22.83 9.48
N GLU A 494 3.35 22.15 8.37
CA GLU A 494 2.08 22.27 7.63
C GLU A 494 0.93 21.48 8.29
N TYR A 495 1.23 20.67 9.32
CA TYR A 495 0.29 19.73 9.92
C TYR A 495 0.12 19.98 11.43
N SER A 496 -0.81 19.24 12.05
CA SER A 496 -1.05 19.30 13.49
C SER A 496 0.22 18.99 14.31
N SER A 497 0.40 19.71 15.42
CA SER A 497 1.47 19.50 16.40
C SER A 497 1.43 18.13 17.09
N ASN A 498 0.34 17.38 16.93
CA ASN A 498 0.23 16.00 17.40
C ASN A 498 1.08 15.03 16.57
N PHE A 499 1.48 15.39 15.35
CA PHE A 499 2.45 14.61 14.60
C PHE A 499 3.84 14.75 15.22
N ARG A 500 4.49 13.61 15.47
CA ARG A 500 5.80 13.53 16.10
C ARG A 500 6.79 12.83 15.19
N LEU A 501 8.04 13.27 15.31
CA LEU A 501 9.18 12.67 14.63
C LEU A 501 10.15 12.11 15.66
N ALA A 502 10.53 10.84 15.51
CA ALA A 502 11.51 10.19 16.36
C ALA A 502 12.58 9.48 15.53
N LYS A 503 13.80 9.40 16.04
CA LYS A 503 14.89 8.60 15.44
C LYS A 503 15.18 7.42 16.35
N SER A 504 15.13 6.21 15.82
CA SER A 504 15.41 4.99 16.59
C SER A 504 15.96 3.91 15.67
N GLN A 505 16.95 3.15 16.15
CA GLN A 505 17.55 2.01 15.42
C GLN A 505 18.00 2.34 13.98
N GLY A 506 18.45 3.57 13.73
CA GLY A 506 18.89 4.01 12.40
C GLY A 506 17.77 4.42 11.44
N ALA A 507 16.50 4.33 11.84
CA ALA A 507 15.34 4.76 11.08
C ALA A 507 14.70 6.03 11.66
N LEU A 508 13.93 6.71 10.81
CA LEU A 508 13.09 7.85 11.17
C LEU A 508 11.64 7.38 11.29
N TYR A 509 10.95 7.77 12.35
CA TYR A 509 9.58 7.38 12.67
C TYR A 509 8.71 8.62 12.61
N ILE A 510 7.63 8.55 11.84
CA ILE A 510 6.50 9.48 11.97
C ILE A 510 5.42 8.81 12.80
N GLY A 511 4.86 9.55 13.74
CA GLY A 511 3.78 9.07 14.61
C GLY A 511 2.74 10.14 14.89
N TRP A 512 1.61 9.70 15.41
CA TRP A 512 0.54 10.55 15.93
C TRP A 512 0.45 10.35 17.43
N ASN A 513 0.64 11.42 18.20
CA ASN A 513 0.80 11.36 19.66
C ASN A 513 1.88 10.35 20.05
N ASN A 514 1.49 9.26 20.71
CA ASN A 514 2.41 8.21 21.17
C ASN A 514 2.43 6.97 20.25
N ARG A 515 1.69 6.97 19.14
CA ARG A 515 1.61 5.85 18.20
C ARG A 515 2.50 6.10 16.99
N ALA A 516 3.47 5.23 16.77
CA ALA A 516 4.22 5.20 15.51
C ALA A 516 3.31 4.73 14.36
N LEU A 517 3.44 5.39 13.21
CA LEU A 517 2.59 5.14 12.04
C LEU A 517 3.39 4.67 10.83
N ALA A 518 4.55 5.26 10.57
CA ALA A 518 5.44 4.80 9.50
C ALA A 518 6.90 5.00 9.84
N THR A 519 7.75 4.21 9.19
CA THR A 519 9.21 4.28 9.33
C THR A 519 9.86 4.51 7.98
N SER A 520 10.93 5.30 7.96
CA SER A 520 11.79 5.54 6.81
C SER A 520 13.22 5.14 7.16
N SER A 521 13.86 4.38 6.28
CA SER A 521 15.20 3.83 6.49
C SER A 521 15.98 3.74 5.18
N ALA A 522 17.30 3.76 5.28
CA ALA A 522 18.21 3.64 4.14
C ALA A 522 19.15 2.46 4.31
N TRP A 523 19.53 1.83 3.21
CA TRP A 523 20.31 0.59 3.19
C TRP A 523 21.31 0.59 2.05
N GLN A 524 22.47 0.00 2.28
CA GLN A 524 23.54 -0.11 1.28
C GLN A 524 24.17 -1.50 1.33
N LEU A 525 24.91 -1.86 0.29
CA LEU A 525 25.73 -3.06 0.35
C LEU A 525 26.94 -2.85 1.27
N PRO A 526 27.45 -3.92 1.91
CA PRO A 526 28.71 -3.84 2.63
C PRO A 526 29.78 -3.29 1.69
N HIS A 527 30.59 -2.34 2.17
CA HIS A 527 31.79 -1.93 1.42
C HIS A 527 32.65 -3.18 1.23
N SER A 528 32.87 -3.58 -0.03
CA SER A 528 33.94 -4.51 -0.33
C SER A 528 35.24 -3.83 0.08
N LEU A 529 35.84 -4.27 1.18
CA LEU A 529 37.25 -3.97 1.42
C LEU A 529 37.98 -4.38 0.13
N PRO A 530 38.79 -3.50 -0.48
CA PRO A 530 39.60 -3.92 -1.62
C PRO A 530 40.40 -5.14 -1.16
N LEU A 531 40.24 -6.25 -1.88
CA LEU A 531 41.09 -7.43 -1.71
C LEU A 531 42.53 -6.91 -1.78
N GLY A 532 43.24 -7.05 -0.65
CA GLY A 532 44.64 -6.63 -0.54
C GLY A 532 45.44 -7.19 -1.71
N SER A 533 46.25 -6.30 -2.27
CA SER A 533 47.10 -6.50 -3.46
C SER A 533 47.94 -7.75 -3.40
#